data_AF-A0A6D2HXU4-F1
#
_entry.id   AF-A0A6D2HXU4-F1
#
_cell.length_a   1.000
_cell.length_b   1.000
_cell.length_c   1.000
_cell.angle_alpha   90.00
_cell.angle_beta   90.00
_cell.angle_gamma   90.00
#
_symmetry.space_group_name_H-M   'P 1'
#
loop_
_entity.id
_entity.type
_entity.pdbx_description
1 polymer ?
#
loop_
_entity_poly.entity_id
_entity_poly.type
_entity_poly.pdbx_seq_one_letter_code
_entity_poly.pdbx_strand_id
1 'polypeptide(L)'
;MQMERNHSSAASLFEGKIYVAGGLEDEHIASSRWTEVFDIETQTWGYVRNPCIFEWSDEFRSKPYVVKSLILEGKLYLFGDSPAVYNPEDGRWWEVIREERYSMSWGVKSCHCVVDDVLFYWDKKVFQWYDRKVSSWKELKGLEGLPDFRDREGCKMVDFGGKIAFFWSECLPRKRPPHTMIWCVEITLERRDGDEFWGKVEWFDFVLRAHPSCSSFDVLSVSV
;
A
#
# COMPACT_ATOMS: atom_id res chain seq x y z
N MET A 1 -13.94 -8.03 -13.64
CA MET A 1 -13.81 -8.85 -12.42
C MET A 1 -14.87 -9.94 -12.52
N GLN A 2 -14.54 -11.18 -12.20
CA GLN A 2 -15.42 -12.35 -12.32
C GLN A 2 -16.08 -12.72 -11.00
N MET A 3 -15.56 -12.24 -9.87
CA MET A 3 -16.17 -12.41 -8.55
C MET A 3 -16.68 -11.08 -8.02
N GLU A 4 -17.83 -11.10 -7.34
CA GLU A 4 -18.33 -9.94 -6.59
C GLU A 4 -17.51 -9.77 -5.30
N ARG A 5 -17.14 -8.52 -4.97
CA ARG A 5 -16.30 -8.19 -3.82
C ARG A 5 -16.99 -7.12 -2.97
N ASN A 6 -17.38 -7.50 -1.76
CA ASN A 6 -18.12 -6.65 -0.82
C ASN A 6 -17.27 -6.21 0.38
N HIS A 7 -15.99 -6.60 0.41
CA HIS A 7 -15.05 -6.26 1.47
C HIS A 7 -13.76 -5.65 0.91
N SER A 8 -12.82 -5.32 1.82
CA SER A 8 -11.52 -4.73 1.45
C SER A 8 -10.73 -5.70 0.56
N SER A 9 -10.45 -5.25 -0.68
CA SER A 9 -9.55 -5.92 -1.61
C SER A 9 -8.25 -5.12 -1.75
N ALA A 10 -7.21 -5.79 -2.21
CA ALA A 10 -5.95 -5.17 -2.56
C ALA A 10 -5.70 -5.39 -4.06
N ALA A 11 -5.27 -4.34 -4.74
CA ALA A 11 -4.97 -4.35 -6.16
C ALA A 11 -3.52 -3.90 -6.39
N SER A 12 -2.81 -4.58 -7.29
CA SER A 12 -1.44 -4.23 -7.68
C SER A 12 -1.27 -4.37 -9.19
N LEU A 13 -0.65 -3.36 -9.82
CA LEU A 13 -0.27 -3.39 -11.22
C LEU A 13 1.17 -3.89 -11.33
N PHE A 14 1.40 -4.93 -12.13
CA PHE A 14 2.73 -5.44 -12.42
C PHE A 14 2.76 -6.05 -13.83
N GLU A 15 3.78 -5.71 -14.62
CA GLU A 15 3.97 -6.22 -15.99
C GLU A 15 2.71 -6.22 -16.87
N GLY A 16 1.97 -5.11 -16.86
CA GLY A 16 0.74 -4.97 -17.66
C GLY A 16 -0.43 -5.84 -17.17
N LYS A 17 -0.34 -6.37 -15.94
CA LYS A 17 -1.40 -7.16 -15.30
C LYS A 17 -1.83 -6.56 -13.98
N ILE A 18 -3.14 -6.56 -13.74
CA ILE A 18 -3.72 -6.10 -12.47
C ILE A 18 -4.07 -7.34 -11.65
N TYR A 19 -3.37 -7.50 -10.53
CA TYR A 19 -3.62 -8.56 -9.56
C TYR A 19 -4.59 -8.04 -8.51
N VAL A 20 -5.70 -8.73 -8.28
CA VAL A 20 -6.73 -8.36 -7.29
C VAL A 20 -6.94 -9.49 -6.30
N ALA A 21 -6.60 -9.25 -5.03
CA ALA A 21 -6.72 -10.21 -3.94
C ALA A 21 -7.78 -9.77 -2.91
N GLY A 22 -8.47 -10.74 -2.28
CA GLY A 22 -9.37 -10.51 -1.14
C GLY A 22 -10.69 -9.80 -1.43
N GLY A 23 -11.36 -9.27 -0.42
CA GLY A 23 -12.65 -8.63 -0.61
C GLY A 23 -13.82 -9.56 -0.94
N LEU A 24 -13.62 -10.87 -0.95
CA LEU A 24 -14.67 -11.88 -1.12
C LEU A 24 -15.34 -12.21 0.22
N GLU A 25 -16.54 -12.78 0.16
CA GLU A 25 -17.23 -13.34 1.32
C GLU A 25 -16.41 -14.47 1.99
N ASP A 26 -16.63 -14.66 3.28
CA ASP A 26 -15.84 -15.57 4.11
C ASP A 26 -15.85 -17.02 3.59
N GLU A 27 -16.97 -17.44 3.01
CA GLU A 27 -17.15 -18.76 2.38
C GLU A 27 -16.17 -19.00 1.22
N HIS A 28 -15.64 -17.94 0.62
CA HIS A 28 -14.73 -17.98 -0.52
C HIS A 28 -13.25 -17.78 -0.15
N ILE A 29 -12.91 -17.70 1.15
CA ILE A 29 -11.52 -17.50 1.60
C ILE A 29 -10.59 -18.63 1.19
N ALA A 30 -11.09 -19.87 1.17
CA ALA A 30 -10.34 -21.03 0.70
C ALA A 30 -10.46 -21.26 -0.82
N SER A 31 -11.21 -20.40 -1.53
CA SER A 31 -11.43 -20.55 -2.97
C SER A 31 -10.14 -20.34 -3.74
N SER A 32 -9.91 -21.15 -4.76
CA SER A 32 -8.82 -20.92 -5.73
C SER A 32 -9.01 -19.65 -6.55
N ARG A 33 -10.22 -19.06 -6.54
CA ARG A 33 -10.58 -17.82 -7.27
C ARG A 33 -10.35 -16.55 -6.46
N TRP A 34 -9.68 -16.66 -5.31
CA TRP A 34 -9.51 -15.56 -4.37
C TRP A 34 -8.60 -14.43 -4.88
N THR A 35 -7.65 -14.79 -5.78
CA THR A 35 -6.80 -13.82 -6.46
C THR A 35 -7.06 -13.89 -7.96
N GLU A 36 -7.57 -12.78 -8.51
CA GLU A 36 -7.85 -12.62 -9.93
C GLU A 36 -6.72 -11.83 -10.58
N VAL A 37 -6.44 -12.11 -11.85
CA VAL A 37 -5.46 -11.38 -12.65
C VAL A 37 -6.13 -10.90 -13.91
N PHE A 38 -6.12 -9.59 -14.12
CA PHE A 38 -6.58 -8.99 -15.36
C PHE A 38 -5.39 -8.65 -16.23
N ASP A 39 -5.33 -9.26 -17.41
CA ASP A 39 -4.31 -8.98 -18.41
C ASP A 39 -4.77 -7.83 -19.30
N ILE A 40 -4.06 -6.71 -19.26
CA ILE A 40 -4.48 -5.46 -19.92
C ILE A 40 -4.37 -5.61 -21.45
N GLU A 41 -3.37 -6.33 -21.94
CA GLU A 41 -3.14 -6.51 -23.38
C GLU A 41 -4.25 -7.35 -24.02
N THR A 42 -4.59 -8.48 -23.39
CA THR A 42 -5.62 -9.39 -23.92
C THR A 42 -7.02 -9.02 -23.46
N GLN A 43 -7.15 -8.12 -22.48
CA GLN A 43 -8.41 -7.75 -21.81
C GLN A 43 -9.14 -8.97 -21.22
N THR A 44 -8.39 -9.96 -20.76
CA THR A 44 -8.94 -11.19 -20.19
C THR A 44 -8.71 -11.30 -18.70
N TRP A 45 -9.61 -12.03 -18.04
CA TRP A 45 -9.48 -12.37 -16.63
C TRP A 45 -8.97 -13.80 -16.48
N GLY A 46 -7.99 -13.98 -15.61
CA GLY A 46 -7.48 -15.26 -15.15
C GLY A 46 -7.42 -15.32 -13.63
N TYR A 47 -6.84 -16.41 -13.13
CA TYR A 47 -6.71 -16.65 -11.70
C TYR A 47 -5.30 -17.12 -11.37
N VAL A 48 -4.81 -16.73 -10.19
CA VAL A 48 -3.65 -17.37 -9.56
C VAL A 48 -4.13 -18.14 -8.35
N ARG A 49 -3.54 -19.31 -8.13
CA ARG A 49 -3.93 -20.19 -7.02
C ARG A 49 -3.81 -19.42 -5.71
N ASN A 50 -4.84 -19.50 -4.87
CA ASN A 50 -4.84 -18.87 -3.57
C ASN A 50 -3.70 -19.43 -2.68
N PRO A 51 -2.82 -18.58 -2.12
CA PRO A 51 -1.76 -19.00 -1.20
C PRO A 51 -2.25 -19.39 0.20
N CYS A 52 -3.56 -19.28 0.48
CA CYS A 52 -4.16 -19.54 1.79
C CYS A 52 -3.56 -18.67 2.91
N ILE A 53 -3.48 -17.35 2.68
CA ILE A 53 -2.88 -16.38 3.62
C ILE A 53 -3.74 -16.10 4.87
N PHE A 54 -4.92 -16.70 4.95
CA PHE A 54 -5.87 -16.57 6.05
C PHE A 54 -6.20 -17.94 6.62
N GLU A 55 -6.17 -18.05 7.95
CA GLU A 55 -6.54 -19.27 8.64
C GLU A 55 -8.07 -19.34 8.77
N TRP A 56 -8.65 -20.48 8.41
CA TRP A 56 -10.10 -20.73 8.39
C TRP A 56 -10.73 -20.79 9.81
N SER A 57 -9.88 -20.83 10.84
CA SER A 57 -10.28 -21.11 12.21
C SER A 57 -10.42 -19.82 13.01
N ASP A 58 -11.57 -19.17 12.91
CA ASP A 58 -12.18 -18.65 14.12
C ASP A 58 -13.67 -18.39 13.90
N GLU A 59 -14.53 -19.24 14.46
CA GLU A 59 -15.97 -18.94 14.65
C GLU A 59 -16.17 -17.64 15.46
N PHE A 60 -15.09 -17.10 16.05
CA PHE A 60 -15.03 -15.88 16.84
C PHE A 60 -14.18 -14.75 16.23
N ARG A 61 -13.88 -14.79 14.92
CA ARG A 61 -13.04 -13.76 14.29
C ARG A 61 -13.71 -12.39 14.39
N SER A 62 -13.24 -11.57 15.32
CA SER A 62 -13.81 -10.24 15.60
C SER A 62 -13.44 -9.17 14.56
N LYS A 63 -12.51 -9.47 13.64
CA LYS A 63 -12.01 -8.53 12.64
C LYS A 63 -12.20 -9.08 11.22
N PRO A 64 -12.63 -8.24 10.26
CA PRO A 64 -12.80 -8.65 8.87
C PRO A 64 -11.45 -9.06 8.26
N TYR A 65 -11.51 -9.94 7.25
CA TYR A 65 -10.36 -10.32 6.45
C TYR A 65 -9.88 -9.13 5.62
N VAL A 66 -8.74 -8.56 6.01
CA VAL A 66 -8.11 -7.44 5.30
C VAL A 66 -6.81 -7.94 4.67
N VAL A 67 -6.76 -7.88 3.35
CA VAL A 67 -5.54 -8.12 2.59
C VAL A 67 -4.88 -6.80 2.23
N LYS A 68 -3.55 -6.80 2.26
CA LYS A 68 -2.73 -5.77 1.62
C LYS A 68 -1.82 -6.42 0.59
N SER A 69 -1.47 -5.66 -0.44
CA SER A 69 -0.58 -6.11 -1.50
C SER A 69 0.43 -5.04 -1.84
N LEU A 70 1.61 -5.46 -2.28
CA LEU A 70 2.59 -4.60 -2.91
C LEU A 70 3.42 -5.38 -3.93
N ILE A 71 4.07 -4.65 -4.82
CA ILE A 71 5.08 -5.19 -5.73
C ILE A 71 6.45 -4.76 -5.20
N LEU A 72 7.37 -5.71 -5.10
CA LEU A 72 8.75 -5.47 -4.68
C LEU A 72 9.68 -6.43 -5.39
N GLU A 73 10.73 -5.91 -6.05
CA GLU A 73 11.69 -6.69 -6.84
C GLU A 73 10.99 -7.64 -7.83
N GLY A 74 9.97 -7.13 -8.51
CA GLY A 74 9.21 -7.89 -9.50
C GLY A 74 8.32 -9.00 -8.94
N LYS A 75 8.11 -9.04 -7.62
CA LYS A 75 7.29 -10.06 -6.97
C LYS A 75 6.07 -9.45 -6.29
N LEU A 76 4.96 -10.16 -6.34
CA LEU A 76 3.72 -9.75 -5.68
C LEU A 76 3.71 -10.29 -4.26
N TYR A 77 3.73 -9.41 -3.27
CA TYR A 77 3.56 -9.76 -1.87
C TYR A 77 2.11 -9.57 -1.46
N LEU A 78 1.54 -10.57 -0.81
CA LEU A 78 0.23 -10.49 -0.16
C LEU A 78 0.38 -10.64 1.35
N PHE A 79 -0.31 -9.79 2.08
CA PHE A 79 -0.29 -9.74 3.53
C PHE A 79 -1.71 -9.97 4.08
N GLY A 80 -1.87 -11.10 4.79
CA GLY A 80 -3.05 -11.48 5.57
C GLY A 80 -2.66 -11.85 7.01
N ASP A 81 -3.06 -13.04 7.47
CA ASP A 81 -2.57 -13.63 8.72
C ASP A 81 -1.15 -14.19 8.55
N SER A 82 -0.93 -14.84 7.41
CA SER A 82 0.36 -15.38 6.98
C SER A 82 0.71 -14.78 5.63
N PRO A 83 1.76 -13.94 5.50
CA PRO A 83 2.10 -13.33 4.24
C PRO A 83 2.74 -14.34 3.28
N ALA A 84 2.50 -14.14 1.99
CA ALA A 84 3.02 -14.96 0.91
C ALA A 84 3.54 -14.08 -0.23
N VAL A 85 4.52 -14.58 -0.97
CA VAL A 85 5.09 -13.90 -2.14
C VAL A 85 4.88 -14.74 -3.38
N TYR A 86 4.30 -14.15 -4.41
CA TYR A 86 4.14 -14.74 -5.73
C TYR A 86 5.26 -14.29 -6.64
N ASN A 87 5.92 -15.25 -7.28
CA ASN A 87 6.88 -15.00 -8.33
C ASN A 87 6.20 -15.21 -9.69
N PRO A 88 5.96 -14.14 -10.47
CA PRO A 88 5.32 -14.25 -11.78
C PRO A 88 6.14 -15.07 -12.79
N GLU A 89 7.46 -15.10 -12.66
CA GLU A 89 8.35 -15.84 -13.57
C GLU A 89 8.15 -17.36 -13.51
N ASP A 90 7.97 -17.91 -12.31
CA ASP A 90 7.78 -19.35 -12.10
C ASP A 90 6.31 -19.74 -11.83
N GLY A 91 5.44 -18.73 -11.63
CA GLY A 91 4.02 -18.90 -11.35
C GLY A 91 3.71 -19.50 -9.98
N ARG A 92 4.62 -19.39 -8.99
CA ARG A 92 4.50 -20.04 -7.68
C ARG A 92 4.44 -19.04 -6.53
N TRP A 93 3.83 -19.51 -5.45
CA TRP A 93 3.83 -18.85 -4.15
C TRP A 93 4.91 -19.43 -3.25
N TRP A 94 5.54 -18.55 -2.49
CA TRP A 94 6.53 -18.86 -1.49
C TRP A 94 6.16 -18.17 -0.17
N GLU A 95 6.62 -18.74 0.94
CA GLU A 95 6.50 -18.08 2.24
C GLU A 95 7.46 -16.89 2.31
N VAL A 96 7.00 -15.79 2.92
CA VAL A 96 7.90 -14.68 3.24
C VAL A 96 8.87 -15.13 4.33
N ILE A 97 10.16 -14.84 4.12
CA ILE A 97 11.24 -15.19 5.05
C ILE A 97 10.92 -14.64 6.45
N ARG A 98 11.19 -15.45 7.48
CA ARG A 98 10.73 -15.22 8.86
C ARG A 98 11.15 -13.85 9.41
N GLU A 99 12.37 -13.43 9.10
CA GLU A 99 12.96 -12.15 9.51
C GLU A 99 12.21 -10.95 8.90
N GLU A 100 11.75 -11.07 7.65
CA GLU A 100 11.01 -10.01 6.94
C GLU A 100 9.53 -10.00 7.32
N ARG A 101 8.94 -11.20 7.52
CA ARG A 101 7.51 -11.44 7.71
C ARG A 101 6.85 -10.46 8.68
N TYR A 102 7.35 -10.37 9.91
CA TYR A 102 6.73 -9.52 10.93
C TYR A 102 6.95 -8.03 10.66
N SER A 103 8.17 -7.68 10.24
CA SER A 103 8.58 -6.29 10.03
C SER A 103 7.82 -5.65 8.87
N MET A 104 7.75 -6.33 7.72
CA MET A 104 7.00 -5.87 6.55
C MET A 104 5.49 -5.88 6.81
N SER A 105 4.95 -6.93 7.44
CA SER A 105 3.52 -6.99 7.76
C SER A 105 3.06 -5.82 8.63
N TRP A 106 3.94 -5.31 9.50
CA TRP A 106 3.65 -4.10 10.28
C TRP A 106 3.60 -2.86 9.39
N GLY A 107 4.65 -2.58 8.62
CA GLY A 107 4.71 -1.37 7.78
C GLY A 107 3.62 -1.32 6.70
N VAL A 108 3.28 -2.46 6.10
CA VAL A 108 2.28 -2.57 5.03
C VAL A 108 0.84 -2.40 5.54
N LYS A 109 0.59 -2.69 6.84
CA LYS A 109 -0.69 -2.36 7.48
C LYS A 109 -0.87 -0.86 7.71
N SER A 110 0.22 -0.09 7.65
CA SER A 110 0.25 1.36 7.72
C SER A 110 0.22 1.99 6.31
N CYS A 111 0.31 3.32 6.25
CA CYS A 111 0.41 4.06 5.01
C CYS A 111 1.78 3.78 4.36
N HIS A 112 1.81 3.13 3.20
CA HIS A 112 3.05 2.67 2.59
C HIS A 112 3.05 2.87 1.07
N CYS A 113 4.23 2.85 0.47
CA CYS A 113 4.44 2.77 -0.98
C CYS A 113 5.77 2.07 -1.27
N VAL A 114 5.95 1.62 -2.50
CA VAL A 114 7.25 1.13 -2.98
C VAL A 114 7.73 2.09 -4.05
N VAL A 115 8.95 2.60 -3.90
CA VAL A 115 9.62 3.48 -4.85
C VAL A 115 10.99 2.89 -5.16
N ASP A 116 11.31 2.69 -6.43
CA ASP A 116 12.57 2.08 -6.89
C ASP A 116 12.95 0.81 -6.12
N ASP A 117 12.00 -0.12 -5.98
CA ASP A 117 12.13 -1.38 -5.22
C ASP A 117 12.51 -1.22 -3.73
N VAL A 118 12.20 -0.07 -3.14
CA VAL A 118 12.34 0.17 -1.70
C VAL A 118 10.98 0.44 -1.09
N LEU A 119 10.64 -0.32 -0.05
CA LEU A 119 9.41 -0.16 0.70
C LEU A 119 9.55 1.01 1.69
N PHE A 120 8.70 2.02 1.52
CA PHE A 120 8.56 3.14 2.43
C PHE A 120 7.22 3.05 3.17
N TYR A 121 7.20 3.49 4.42
CA TYR A 121 5.96 3.68 5.13
C TYR A 121 6.01 4.89 6.06
N TRP A 122 4.84 5.37 6.40
CA TRP A 122 4.62 6.40 7.39
C TRP A 122 3.75 5.82 8.50
N ASP A 123 4.22 5.98 9.74
CA ASP A 123 3.44 5.70 10.95
C ASP A 123 3.70 6.76 12.02
N LYS A 124 2.65 7.49 12.38
CA LYS A 124 2.51 8.29 13.61
C LYS A 124 3.63 9.26 13.97
N LYS A 125 4.56 9.59 13.07
CA LYS A 125 5.53 10.71 13.14
C LYS A 125 6.59 10.66 12.05
N VAL A 126 7.06 9.46 11.71
CA VAL A 126 8.29 9.30 10.94
C VAL A 126 8.02 8.59 9.63
N PHE A 127 8.60 9.12 8.56
CA PHE A 127 8.79 8.39 7.33
C PHE A 127 9.94 7.41 7.54
N GLN A 128 9.73 6.17 7.12
CA GLN A 128 10.70 5.11 7.28
C GLN A 128 10.80 4.32 5.97
N TRP A 129 11.94 3.68 5.80
CA TRP A 129 12.23 2.81 4.67
C TRP A 129 12.78 1.47 5.17
N TYR A 130 12.48 0.41 4.43
CA TYR A 130 12.87 -0.94 4.83
C TYR A 130 14.26 -1.29 4.30
N ASP A 131 15.22 -1.45 5.20
CA ASP A 131 16.54 -1.98 4.84
C ASP A 131 16.52 -3.50 4.92
N ARG A 132 16.36 -4.13 3.75
CA ARG A 132 16.35 -5.59 3.60
C ARG A 132 17.67 -6.24 3.95
N LYS A 133 18.80 -5.54 3.85
CA LYS A 133 20.12 -6.13 4.16
C LYS A 133 20.24 -6.53 5.63
N VAL A 134 19.56 -5.79 6.49
CA VAL A 134 19.52 -5.99 7.95
C VAL A 134 18.11 -6.28 8.46
N SER A 135 17.15 -6.48 7.55
CA SER A 135 15.73 -6.73 7.81
C SER A 135 15.06 -5.74 8.79
N SER A 136 15.46 -4.47 8.75
CA SER A 136 15.03 -3.46 9.73
C SER A 136 14.52 -2.17 9.09
N TRP A 137 13.59 -1.49 9.77
CA TRP A 137 13.16 -0.15 9.39
C TRP A 137 14.17 0.92 9.82
N LYS A 138 14.42 1.88 8.93
CA LYS A 138 15.27 3.04 9.18
C LYS A 138 14.51 4.32 8.89
N GLU A 139 14.79 5.36 9.64
CA GLU A 139 14.18 6.68 9.44
C GLU A 139 14.67 7.32 8.13
N LEU A 140 13.73 7.95 7.41
CA LEU A 140 14.01 8.81 6.27
C LEU A 140 14.38 10.21 6.79
N LYS A 141 15.64 10.61 6.60
CA LYS A 141 16.16 11.89 7.10
C LYS A 141 15.83 13.06 6.16
N GLY A 142 16.05 14.30 6.60
CA GLY A 142 15.98 15.48 5.71
C GLY A 142 14.59 16.08 5.52
N LEU A 143 13.59 15.59 6.26
CA LEU A 143 12.20 16.05 6.21
C LEU A 143 11.82 16.93 7.41
N GLU A 144 12.80 17.62 8.00
CA GLU A 144 12.56 18.55 9.08
C GLU A 144 11.69 19.73 8.61
N GLY A 145 10.68 20.10 9.39
CA GLY A 145 9.80 21.23 9.09
C GLY A 145 8.49 20.88 8.38
N LEU A 146 8.26 19.59 8.04
CA LEU A 146 6.92 19.15 7.64
C LEU A 146 5.90 19.32 8.78
N PRO A 147 4.62 19.55 8.45
CA PRO A 147 3.55 19.59 9.44
C PRO A 147 3.50 18.32 10.29
N ASP A 148 2.98 18.46 11.51
CA ASP A 148 2.71 17.31 12.34
C ASP A 148 1.49 16.54 11.82
N PHE A 149 1.73 15.30 11.40
CA PHE A 149 0.70 14.43 10.84
C PHE A 149 0.07 13.48 11.88
N ARG A 150 0.42 13.59 13.17
CA ARG A 150 -0.03 12.66 14.23
C ARG A 150 -1.54 12.45 14.29
N ASP A 151 -2.30 13.52 14.13
CA ASP A 151 -3.76 13.52 14.24
C ASP A 151 -4.45 13.36 12.87
N ARG A 152 -3.68 13.04 11.82
CA ARG A 152 -4.19 12.84 10.46
C ARG A 152 -4.46 11.36 10.24
N GLU A 153 -5.74 11.05 10.06
CA GLU A 153 -6.19 9.73 9.64
C GLU A 153 -6.32 9.66 8.12
N GLY A 154 -6.24 8.45 7.56
CA GLY A 154 -6.51 8.22 6.14
C GLY A 154 -5.42 8.72 5.17
N CYS A 155 -4.20 8.96 5.65
CA CYS A 155 -3.07 9.34 4.81
C CYS A 155 -2.81 8.28 3.71
N LYS A 156 -2.28 8.73 2.56
CA LYS A 156 -1.91 7.86 1.44
C LYS A 156 -0.49 8.18 0.96
N MET A 157 0.24 7.15 0.57
CA MET A 157 1.57 7.22 -0.02
C MET A 157 1.53 6.50 -1.34
N VAL A 158 2.13 7.09 -2.36
CA VAL A 158 2.27 6.49 -3.68
C VAL A 158 3.60 6.90 -4.29
N ASP A 159 4.09 6.04 -5.18
CA ASP A 159 5.18 6.38 -6.08
C ASP A 159 4.70 7.42 -7.10
N PHE A 160 5.47 8.49 -7.24
CA PHE A 160 5.31 9.53 -8.23
C PHE A 160 6.63 9.71 -9.01
N GLY A 161 6.90 8.76 -9.90
CA GLY A 161 8.06 8.82 -10.78
C GLY A 161 9.40 8.80 -10.05
N GLY A 162 9.57 7.90 -9.09
CA GLY A 162 10.78 7.81 -8.26
C GLY A 162 10.75 8.75 -7.03
N LYS A 163 9.61 9.38 -6.78
CA LYS A 163 9.38 10.25 -5.62
C LYS A 163 8.25 9.69 -4.77
N ILE A 164 8.18 10.13 -3.52
CA ILE A 164 7.02 9.87 -2.68
C ILE A 164 6.06 11.05 -2.83
N ALA A 165 4.82 10.77 -3.24
CA ALA A 165 3.71 11.68 -3.04
C ALA A 165 2.91 11.24 -1.82
N PHE A 166 2.88 12.07 -0.77
CA PHE A 166 2.16 11.81 0.48
C PHE A 166 0.95 12.73 0.59
N PHE A 167 -0.22 12.14 0.77
CA PHE A 167 -1.51 12.82 0.78
C PHE A 167 -2.20 12.70 2.13
N TRP A 168 -2.93 13.74 2.52
CA TRP A 168 -3.83 13.72 3.67
C TRP A 168 -5.02 14.65 3.44
N SER A 169 -6.13 14.37 4.11
CA SER A 169 -7.29 15.24 4.11
C SER A 169 -7.32 16.14 5.34
N GLU A 170 -7.80 17.35 5.15
CA GLU A 170 -8.11 18.30 6.21
C GLU A 170 -9.54 18.80 6.07
N CYS A 171 -10.39 18.40 7.01
CA CYS A 171 -11.75 18.92 7.08
C CYS A 171 -11.73 20.28 7.78
N LEU A 172 -12.31 21.31 7.14
CA LEU A 172 -12.38 22.66 7.66
C LEU A 172 -13.84 23.02 8.03
N PRO A 173 -14.40 22.43 9.11
CA PRO A 173 -15.82 22.56 9.45
C PRO A 173 -16.21 23.99 9.87
N ARG A 174 -15.23 24.83 10.23
CA ARG A 174 -15.46 26.21 10.69
C ARG A 174 -15.61 27.22 9.54
N LYS A 175 -15.36 26.84 8.27
CA LYS A 175 -15.55 27.72 7.11
C LYS A 175 -17.01 27.63 6.59
N ARG A 176 -17.49 28.70 5.95
CA ARG A 176 -18.82 28.76 5.31
C ARG A 176 -18.68 29.01 3.80
N PRO A 177 -19.03 28.05 2.92
CA PRO A 177 -19.45 26.67 3.23
C PRO A 177 -18.27 25.80 3.73
N PRO A 178 -18.55 24.76 4.55
CA PRO A 178 -17.55 23.79 4.95
C PRO A 178 -17.02 23.06 3.71
N HIS A 179 -15.74 22.71 3.72
CA HIS A 179 -15.10 21.93 2.67
C HIS A 179 -13.96 21.11 3.24
N THR A 180 -13.55 20.08 2.50
CA THR A 180 -12.37 19.28 2.76
C THR A 180 -11.27 19.69 1.78
N MET A 181 -10.06 19.88 2.27
CA MET A 181 -8.88 20.08 1.45
C MET A 181 -8.09 18.77 1.42
N ILE A 182 -7.72 18.31 0.23
CA ILE A 182 -6.75 17.23 0.06
C ILE A 182 -5.41 17.90 -0.20
N TRP A 183 -4.48 17.65 0.69
CA TRP A 183 -3.12 18.13 0.62
C TRP A 183 -2.20 17.05 0.04
N CYS A 184 -1.12 17.49 -0.57
CA CYS A 184 -0.06 16.62 -1.03
C CYS A 184 1.31 17.26 -0.74
N VAL A 185 2.26 16.40 -0.41
CA VAL A 185 3.68 16.75 -0.38
C VAL A 185 4.42 15.81 -1.31
N GLU A 186 5.25 16.39 -2.18
CA GLU A 186 6.15 15.66 -3.05
C GLU A 186 7.55 15.64 -2.44
N ILE A 187 8.07 14.45 -2.22
CA ILE A 187 9.35 14.20 -1.58
C ILE A 187 10.26 13.47 -2.57
N THR A 188 11.32 14.14 -3.00
CA THR A 188 12.39 13.48 -3.75
C THR A 188 13.27 12.69 -2.81
N LEU A 189 13.69 11.51 -3.25
CA LEU A 189 14.55 10.61 -2.50
C LEU A 189 15.98 10.70 -3.01
N GLU A 190 16.93 10.78 -2.07
CA GLU A 190 18.36 10.75 -2.32
C GLU A 190 18.98 9.61 -1.50
N ARG A 191 19.66 8.68 -2.17
CA ARG A 191 20.48 7.68 -1.50
C ARG A 191 21.88 8.23 -1.30
N ARG A 192 22.36 8.28 -0.05
CA ARG A 192 23.66 8.82 0.33
C ARG A 192 24.60 7.71 0.80
N ASP A 193 25.87 8.08 1.03
CA ASP A 193 26.90 7.18 1.52
C ASP A 193 26.45 6.42 2.77
N GLY A 194 26.78 5.12 2.82
CA GLY A 194 26.35 4.24 3.92
C GLY A 194 24.93 3.66 3.78
N ASP A 195 24.34 3.72 2.58
CA ASP A 195 22.98 3.24 2.29
C ASP A 195 21.90 3.95 3.13
N GLU A 196 22.06 5.25 3.35
CA GLU A 196 21.02 6.05 3.99
C GLU A 196 20.13 6.73 2.95
N PHE A 197 18.81 6.69 3.15
CA PHE A 197 17.87 7.50 2.38
C PHE A 197 17.62 8.84 3.07
N TRP A 198 17.65 9.89 2.26
CA TRP A 198 17.25 11.25 2.61
C TRP A 198 16.08 11.67 1.72
N GLY A 199 15.14 12.39 2.31
CA GLY A 199 14.05 13.04 1.61
C GLY A 199 14.31 14.52 1.48
N LYS A 200 13.83 15.12 0.39
CA LYS A 200 13.75 16.57 0.22
C LYS A 200 12.37 16.94 -0.30
N VAL A 201 11.72 17.88 0.35
CA VAL A 201 10.43 18.41 -0.09
C VAL A 201 10.65 19.27 -1.34
N GLU A 202 10.09 18.83 -2.47
CA GLU A 202 10.11 19.61 -3.72
C GLU A 202 8.87 20.48 -3.84
N TRP A 203 7.72 19.99 -3.37
CA TRP A 203 6.45 20.68 -3.48
C TRP A 203 5.51 20.33 -2.31
N PHE A 204 4.71 21.30 -1.90
CA PHE A 204 3.75 21.18 -0.80
C PHE A 204 2.60 22.16 -1.02
N ASP A 205 1.40 21.67 -1.38
CA ASP A 205 0.18 22.47 -1.43
C ASP A 205 -1.07 21.57 -1.43
N PHE A 206 -2.27 22.17 -1.42
CA PHE A 206 -3.51 21.45 -1.64
C PHE A 206 -3.72 21.16 -3.13
N VAL A 207 -4.12 19.92 -3.44
CA VAL A 207 -4.41 19.45 -4.80
C VAL A 207 -5.89 19.49 -5.14
N LEU A 208 -6.76 19.39 -4.12
CA LEU A 208 -8.20 19.37 -4.34
C LEU A 208 -8.96 20.03 -3.19
N ARG A 209 -10.01 20.78 -3.56
CA ARG A 209 -11.07 21.18 -2.63
C ARG A 209 -12.31 20.35 -2.93
N ALA A 210 -12.77 19.61 -1.94
CA ALA A 210 -13.89 18.69 -2.07
C ALA A 210 -15.02 19.04 -1.10
N HIS A 211 -16.19 18.45 -1.35
CA HIS A 211 -17.31 18.51 -0.43
C HIS A 211 -16.91 17.86 0.93
N PRO A 212 -17.44 18.31 2.08
CA PRO A 212 -17.08 17.77 3.39
C PRO A 212 -17.25 16.25 3.55
N SER A 213 -18.18 15.66 2.80
CA SER A 213 -18.44 14.22 2.79
C SER A 213 -17.34 13.40 2.10
N CYS A 214 -16.46 14.04 1.33
CA CYS A 214 -15.31 13.40 0.69
C CYS A 214 -14.09 13.45 1.64
N SER A 215 -14.20 12.76 2.77
CA SER A 215 -13.11 12.64 3.76
C SER A 215 -12.21 11.43 3.51
N SER A 216 -12.60 10.50 2.65
CA SER A 216 -11.79 9.38 2.21
C SER A 216 -11.49 9.48 0.72
N PHE A 217 -10.27 9.09 0.35
CA PHE A 217 -9.84 8.96 -1.03
C PHE A 217 -8.84 7.81 -1.12
N ASP A 218 -8.72 7.22 -2.29
CA ASP A 218 -7.64 6.31 -2.64
C ASP A 218 -6.86 6.91 -3.80
N VAL A 219 -5.53 6.70 -3.78
CA VAL A 219 -4.63 7.10 -4.85
C VAL A 219 -4.12 5.82 -5.49
N LEU A 220 -4.50 5.59 -6.75
CA LEU A 220 -4.21 4.34 -7.46
C LEU A 220 -2.88 4.39 -8.20
N SER A 221 -2.58 5.53 -8.81
CA SER A 221 -1.31 5.80 -9.49
C SER A 221 -1.18 7.31 -9.69
N VAL A 222 0.05 7.77 -9.89
CA VAL A 222 0.34 9.14 -10.32
C VAL A 222 1.22 9.04 -11.55
N SER A 223 0.87 9.78 -12.60
CA SER A 223 1.64 9.85 -13.85
C SER A 223 2.06 11.29 -14.10
N VAL A 224 3.21 11.44 -14.77
CA VAL A 224 3.76 12.72 -15.24
C VAL A 224 3.39 12.91 -16.71
#